data_AF-A0A521X2G3-F1
#
_entry.id   AF-A0A521X2G3-F1
#
_cell.length_a   1.000
_cell.length_b   1.000
_cell.length_c   1.000
_cell.angle_alpha   90.00
_cell.angle_beta   90.00
_cell.angle_gamma   90.00
#
_symmetry.space_group_name_H-M   'P 1'
#
loop_
_entity.id
_entity.type
_entity.pdbx_description
1 polymer ?
#
loop_
_entity_poly.entity_id
_entity_poly.type
_entity_poly.pdbx_seq_one_letter_code
_entity_poly.pdbx_strand_id
1 'polypeptide(L)'
;MPIMILSIVQTNPSFGDIRSNVDDALALMRSVKADLFVLPELFNTGYNFVTMDEVIKLSEDDSGYTMQAMLDFAKTNNCYCVFGYAEQA
;
A
#
# COMPACT_ATOMS: atom_id res chain seq x y z
N MET A 1 10.12 21.20 -19.91
CA MET A 1 10.17 19.88 -19.25
C MET A 1 8.87 19.71 -18.48
N PRO A 2 8.16 18.57 -18.57
CA PRO A 2 6.99 18.34 -17.73
C PRO A 2 7.41 18.33 -16.25
N ILE A 3 6.57 18.91 -15.39
CA ILE A 3 6.74 18.88 -13.93
C ILE A 3 6.02 17.63 -13.42
N MET A 4 6.67 16.85 -12.55
CA MET A 4 6.10 15.69 -11.88
C MET A 4 6.14 15.92 -10.37
N ILE A 5 4.99 15.79 -9.72
CA ILE A 5 4.84 15.93 -8.27
C ILE A 5 4.95 14.54 -7.64
N LEU A 6 5.97 14.35 -6.82
CA LEU A 6 6.20 13.13 -6.05
C LEU A 6 5.72 13.32 -4.61
N SER A 7 5.04 12.31 -4.08
CA SER A 7 4.70 12.18 -2.66
C SER A 7 5.30 10.91 -2.08
N ILE A 8 5.96 11.04 -0.93
CA ILE A 8 6.45 9.90 -0.15
C ILE A 8 5.54 9.74 1.05
N VAL A 9 4.90 8.58 1.14
CA VAL A 9 3.89 8.28 2.16
C VAL A 9 4.57 7.58 3.33
N GLN A 10 4.35 8.08 4.53
CA GLN A 10 4.84 7.45 5.76
C GLN A 10 3.64 6.93 6.56
N THR A 11 3.66 5.65 6.88
CA THR A 11 2.61 4.95 7.64
C THR A 11 3.20 4.35 8.92
N ASN A 12 2.33 3.88 9.82
CA ASN A 12 2.70 3.12 11.01
C ASN A 12 1.81 1.85 11.07
N PRO A 13 2.10 0.83 10.24
CA PRO A 13 1.21 -0.31 10.07
C PRO A 13 1.10 -1.14 11.36
N SER A 14 -0.13 -1.49 11.72
CA SER A 14 -0.43 -2.45 12.78
C SER A 14 -0.28 -3.87 12.23
N PHE A 15 0.56 -4.69 12.88
CA PHE A 15 0.88 -6.01 12.34
C PHE A 15 -0.38 -6.88 12.15
N GLY A 16 -0.57 -7.39 10.93
CA GLY A 16 -1.65 -8.29 10.55
C GLY A 16 -3.01 -7.63 10.27
N ASP A 17 -3.17 -6.32 10.49
CA ASP A 17 -4.42 -5.61 10.19
C ASP A 17 -4.41 -4.95 8.80
N ILE A 18 -4.50 -5.81 7.78
CA ILE A 18 -4.42 -5.40 6.35
C ILE A 18 -5.40 -4.29 6.00
N ARG A 19 -6.66 -4.43 6.44
CA ARG A 19 -7.70 -3.46 6.06
C ARG A 19 -7.44 -2.09 6.66
N SER A 20 -7.19 -2.01 7.97
CA SER A 20 -6.92 -0.73 8.62
C SER A 20 -5.68 -0.06 8.03
N ASN A 21 -4.60 -0.82 7.83
CA ASN A 21 -3.34 -0.27 7.31
C ASN A 21 -3.48 0.34 5.91
N VAL A 22 -4.19 -0.36 5.02
CA VAL A 22 -4.43 0.11 3.65
C VAL A 22 -5.38 1.30 3.65
N ASP A 23 -6.47 1.25 4.41
CA ASP A 23 -7.44 2.35 4.49
C ASP A 23 -6.81 3.64 5.06
N ASP A 24 -5.96 3.52 6.08
CA ASP A 24 -5.21 4.64 6.66
C ASP A 24 -4.22 5.25 5.67
N ALA A 25 -3.48 4.40 4.93
CA ALA A 25 -2.57 4.86 3.88
C ALA A 25 -3.33 5.62 2.78
N LEU A 26 -4.47 5.10 2.34
CA LEU A 26 -5.33 5.74 1.35
C LEU A 26 -5.90 7.07 1.86
N ALA A 27 -6.31 7.14 3.13
CA ALA A 27 -6.78 8.37 3.75
C ALA A 27 -5.67 9.46 3.74
N LEU A 28 -4.44 9.09 4.09
CA LEU A 28 -3.29 9.99 4.02
C LEU A 28 -3.01 10.44 2.58
N MET A 29 -3.03 9.53 1.62
CA MET A 29 -2.80 9.84 0.20
C MET A 29 -3.85 10.78 -0.38
N ARG A 30 -5.12 10.65 0.02
CA ARG A 30 -6.22 11.54 -0.41
C ARG A 30 -6.06 12.99 0.08
N SER A 31 -5.22 13.24 1.08
CA SER A 31 -5.00 14.60 1.61
C SER A 31 -4.16 15.49 0.70
N VAL A 32 -3.48 14.92 -0.30
CA VAL A 32 -2.59 15.65 -1.23
C VAL A 32 -2.79 15.19 -2.68
N LYS A 33 -2.49 16.05 -3.64
CA LYS A 33 -2.46 15.70 -5.06
C LYS A 33 -1.01 15.47 -5.50
N ALA A 34 -0.72 14.30 -6.06
CA ALA A 34 0.58 13.95 -6.62
C ALA A 34 0.43 13.05 -7.86
N ASP A 35 1.44 13.06 -8.72
CA ASP A 35 1.50 12.22 -9.92
C ASP A 35 2.06 10.82 -9.61
N LEU A 36 2.92 10.73 -8.60
CA LEU A 36 3.52 9.49 -8.10
C LEU A 36 3.48 9.46 -6.57
N PHE A 37 2.98 8.35 -6.02
CA PHE A 37 3.04 8.02 -4.61
C PHE A 37 3.99 6.84 -4.39
N VAL A 38 4.88 6.95 -3.40
CA VAL A 38 5.75 5.85 -2.96
C VAL A 38 5.44 5.56 -1.50
N LEU A 39 5.05 4.31 -1.21
CA LEU A 39 4.71 3.84 0.13
C LEU A 39 5.85 3.00 0.72
N PRO A 40 5.86 2.79 2.05
CA PRO A 40 6.87 1.97 2.71
C PRO A 40 6.80 0.50 2.31
N GLU A 41 7.84 -0.24 2.68
CA GLU A 41 7.85 -1.69 2.64
C GLU A 41 6.78 -2.29 3.56
N LEU A 42 6.09 -3.33 3.07
CA LEU A 42 5.08 -4.09 3.81
C LEU A 42 4.05 -3.21 4.52
N PHE A 43 3.62 -2.13 3.86
CA PHE A 43 2.70 -1.15 4.45
C PHE A 43 1.35 -1.78 4.78
N ASN A 44 0.96 -2.87 4.12
CA ASN A 44 -0.32 -3.55 4.34
C ASN A 44 -0.28 -4.48 5.55
N THR A 45 0.82 -5.19 5.80
CA THR A 45 0.87 -6.20 6.88
C THR A 45 1.62 -5.76 8.12
N GLY A 46 2.48 -4.75 8.03
CA GLY A 46 3.58 -4.58 8.98
C GLY A 46 4.70 -5.59 8.74
N TYR A 47 5.83 -5.39 9.44
CA TYR A 47 7.12 -6.02 9.07
C TYR A 47 7.51 -7.26 9.89
N ASN A 48 7.23 -7.26 11.20
CA ASN A 48 7.84 -8.21 12.15
C ASN A 48 7.17 -9.59 12.16
N PHE A 49 7.19 -10.31 11.03
CA PHE A 49 6.81 -11.71 10.97
C PHE A 49 7.75 -12.56 11.83
N VAL A 50 7.19 -13.46 12.64
CA VAL A 50 7.95 -14.39 13.49
C VAL A 50 7.87 -15.84 12.99
N THR A 51 6.89 -16.16 12.13
CA THR A 51 6.76 -17.50 11.52
C THR A 51 6.42 -17.43 10.04
N MET A 52 6.74 -18.51 9.31
CA MET A 52 6.31 -18.66 7.92
C MET A 52 4.79 -18.79 7.78
N ASP A 53 4.12 -19.35 8.77
CA ASP A 53 2.65 -19.46 8.78
C ASP A 53 1.99 -18.07 8.81
N GLU A 54 2.57 -17.09 9.50
CA GLU A 54 2.08 -15.70 9.48
C GLU A 54 2.26 -15.07 8.10
N VAL A 55 3.39 -15.31 7.43
CA VAL A 55 3.64 -14.81 6.07
C VAL A 55 2.59 -15.36 5.12
N ILE A 56 2.40 -16.68 5.10
CA ILE A 56 1.42 -17.37 4.23
C ILE A 56 -0.01 -16.88 4.50
N LYS A 57 -0.36 -16.62 5.76
CA LYS A 57 -1.70 -16.19 6.14
C LYS A 57 -1.99 -14.73 5.77
N LEU A 58 -0.97 -13.87 5.78
CA LEU A 58 -1.10 -12.43 5.57
C LEU A 58 -0.71 -11.98 4.15
N SER A 59 -0.06 -12.84 3.36
CA SER A 59 0.23 -12.55 1.96
C SER A 59 -1.04 -12.54 1.11
N GLU A 60 -1.08 -11.68 0.10
CA GLU A 60 -2.17 -11.53 -0.84
C GLU A 60 -1.67 -11.74 -2.27
N ASP A 61 -2.51 -12.29 -3.15
CA ASP A 61 -2.30 -12.29 -4.60
C ASP A 61 -2.82 -10.97 -5.23
N ASP A 62 -2.84 -10.89 -6.57
CA ASP A 62 -3.31 -9.72 -7.30
C ASP A 62 -4.82 -9.44 -7.15
N SER A 63 -5.59 -10.44 -6.72
CA SER A 63 -7.02 -10.31 -6.41
C SER A 63 -7.27 -9.81 -4.98
N GLY A 64 -6.23 -9.77 -4.15
CA GLY A 64 -6.27 -9.33 -2.76
C GLY A 64 -6.66 -7.87 -2.57
N TYR A 65 -7.06 -7.54 -1.35
CA TYR A 65 -7.62 -6.24 -1.00
C TYR A 65 -6.60 -5.11 -1.22
N THR A 66 -5.33 -5.32 -0.85
CA THR A 66 -4.28 -4.31 -1.06
C THR A 66 -4.14 -3.93 -2.53
N MET A 67 -4.03 -4.90 -3.43
CA MET A 67 -3.86 -4.63 -4.86
C MET A 67 -5.09 -3.94 -5.45
N GLN A 68 -6.30 -4.45 -5.16
CA GLN A 68 -7.54 -3.88 -5.69
C GLN A 68 -7.75 -2.43 -5.21
N ALA A 69 -7.52 -2.16 -3.93
CA ALA A 69 -7.69 -0.82 -3.36
C ALA A 69 -6.68 0.20 -3.94
N MET A 70 -5.43 -0.22 -4.16
CA MET A 70 -4.40 0.63 -4.77
C MET A 70 -4.67 0.88 -6.26
N LEU A 71 -5.15 -0.14 -7.00
CA LEU A 71 -5.57 0.01 -8.39
C LEU A 71 -6.73 1.01 -8.54
N ASP A 72 -7.73 0.91 -7.67
CA ASP A 72 -8.88 1.82 -7.67
C ASP A 72 -8.46 3.25 -7.33
N PHE A 73 -7.57 3.42 -6.35
CA PHE A 73 -7.01 4.74 -6.02
C PHE A 73 -6.24 5.34 -7.20
N ALA A 74 -5.33 4.58 -7.81
CA ALA A 74 -4.50 5.04 -8.92
C ALA A 74 -5.35 5.47 -10.14
N LYS A 75 -6.35 4.66 -10.50
CA LYS A 75 -7.30 4.97 -11.59
C LYS A 75 -8.13 6.21 -11.29
N THR A 76 -8.69 6.29 -10.08
CA THR A 76 -9.57 7.40 -9.68
C THR A 76 -8.82 8.73 -9.65
N ASN A 77 -7.57 8.73 -9.21
CA ASN A 77 -6.76 9.95 -9.05
C ASN A 77 -5.84 10.23 -10.25
N ASN A 78 -5.83 9.37 -11.27
CA ASN A 78 -4.96 9.44 -12.44
C ASN A 78 -3.48 9.66 -12.03
N CYS A 79 -2.97 8.77 -11.18
CA CYS A 79 -1.62 8.81 -10.64
C CYS A 79 -0.99 7.42 -10.63
N TYR A 80 0.32 7.36 -10.35
CA TYR A 80 1.06 6.12 -10.15
C TYR A 80 1.27 5.84 -8.67
N CYS A 81 1.26 4.56 -8.29
CA CYS A 81 1.56 4.11 -6.94
C CYS A 81 2.66 3.05 -6.97
N VAL A 82 3.67 3.19 -6.11
CA VAL A 82 4.72 2.21 -5.88
C VAL A 82 4.67 1.83 -4.41
N PHE A 83 4.57 0.54 -4.11
CA PHE A 83 4.40 0.04 -2.76
C PHE A 83 4.95 -1.38 -2.63
N GLY A 84 5.47 -1.71 -1.44
CA GLY A 84 5.78 -3.09 -1.08
C GLY A 84 4.64 -3.70 -0.29
N TYR A 85 4.21 -4.91 -0.63
CA TYR A 85 3.18 -5.66 0.08
C TYR A 85 3.60 -7.11 0.22
N ALA A 86 3.03 -7.83 1.19
CA ALA A 86 3.25 -9.27 1.31
C ALA A 86 2.56 -9.99 0.15
N GLU A 87 3.33 -10.43 -0.84
CA GLU A 87 2.83 -11.08 -2.06
C GLU A 87 2.77 -12.60 -1.92
N GLN A 88 1.68 -13.20 -2.40
CA GLN A 88 1.57 -14.63 -2.62
C GLN A 88 1.79 -14.94 -4.11
N ALA A 89 2.83 -15.73 -4.41
CA ALA A 89 3.20 -16.17 -5.75
C ALA A 89 2.51 -17.47 -6.19
#